data_AF-A0A0F9QBN1-F1
#
_entry.id   AF-A0A0F9QBN1-F1
#
_cell.length_a   1.000
_cell.length_b   1.000
_cell.length_c   1.000
_cell.angle_alpha   90.00
_cell.angle_beta   90.00
_cell.angle_gamma   90.00
#
_symmetry.space_group_name_H-M   'P 1'
#
loop_
_entity.id
_entity.type
_entity.pdbx_description
1 polymer ?
#
loop_
_entity_poly.entity_id
_entity_poly.type
_entity_poly.pdbx_seq_one_letter_code
_entity_poly.pdbx_strand_id
1 'polypeptide(L)'
;MPVRFSHLIEVTLDSASESSSGVLDFGGITPTRVTLYVQIVETQDNGSPTTTLTVELSPDDAQTYITYDKLLTDAGTDGPVASVAYTATVDDVVSFSPEDVADYIRVTVTGSADMDAGDYHVVDIWVAWAY
;
A
#
# COMPACT_ATOMS: atom_id res chain seq x y z
N MET A 1 21.36 10.94 -5.79
CA MET A 1 20.09 11.71 -5.82
C MET A 1 19.49 11.67 -4.43
N PRO A 2 18.86 12.75 -3.92
CA PRO A 2 18.24 12.75 -2.61
C PRO A 2 16.99 11.85 -2.61
N VAL A 3 16.87 10.99 -1.60
CA VAL A 3 15.65 10.22 -1.34
C VAL A 3 14.66 11.16 -0.64
N ARG A 4 13.41 11.16 -1.10
CA ARG A 4 12.31 11.90 -0.48
C ARG A 4 11.36 10.92 0.19
N PHE A 5 10.67 11.39 1.21
CA PHE A 5 9.70 10.61 1.98
C PHE A 5 8.39 11.38 2.04
N SER A 6 7.28 10.65 1.96
CA SER A 6 5.94 11.18 2.22
C SER A 6 5.17 10.18 3.06
N HIS A 7 4.42 10.69 4.02
CA HIS A 7 3.44 9.93 4.77
C HIS A 7 2.15 9.85 3.95
N LEU A 8 1.57 8.66 3.78
CA LEU A 8 0.37 8.45 2.96
C LEU A 8 -0.87 8.17 3.79
N ILE A 9 -0.75 7.30 4.80
CA ILE A 9 -1.87 6.84 5.61
C ILE A 9 -1.41 6.71 7.05
N GLU A 10 -2.16 7.32 7.96
CA GLU A 10 -2.17 7.02 9.40
C GLU A 10 -3.63 6.87 9.78
N VAL A 11 -4.03 5.63 10.09
CA VAL A 11 -5.43 5.30 10.38
C VAL A 11 -5.54 4.23 11.45
N THR A 12 -6.60 4.31 12.23
CA THR A 12 -7.07 3.22 13.08
C THR A 12 -8.31 2.63 12.42
N LEU A 13 -8.30 1.33 12.13
CA LEU A 13 -9.42 0.61 11.54
C LEU A 13 -10.10 -0.18 12.67
N ASP A 14 -11.09 0.43 13.32
CA ASP A 14 -11.77 -0.12 14.51
C ASP A 14 -13.22 -0.52 14.26
N SER A 15 -13.63 -0.51 12.99
CA SER A 15 -14.97 -0.82 12.57
C SER A 15 -15.03 -1.62 11.27
N ALA A 16 -16.08 -2.42 11.14
CA ALA A 16 -16.27 -3.32 10.01
C ALA A 16 -16.23 -2.59 8.66
N SER A 17 -15.35 -3.06 7.76
CA SER A 17 -15.21 -2.54 6.38
C SER A 17 -14.83 -1.05 6.29
N GLU A 18 -14.24 -0.50 7.35
CA GLU A 18 -13.65 0.83 7.29
C GLU A 18 -12.52 0.84 6.25
N SER A 19 -12.46 1.91 5.47
CA SER A 19 -11.47 2.07 4.41
C SER A 19 -10.86 3.46 4.46
N SER A 20 -9.55 3.51 4.27
CA SER A 20 -8.78 4.75 4.17
C SER A 20 -7.86 4.68 2.97
N SER A 21 -7.64 5.82 2.32
CA SER A 21 -6.77 5.90 1.15
C SER A 21 -5.87 7.12 1.19
N GLY A 22 -4.63 6.93 0.74
CA GLY A 22 -3.63 7.97 0.56
C GLY A 22 -3.17 8.00 -0.89
N VAL A 23 -2.98 9.20 -1.43
CA VAL A 23 -2.49 9.40 -2.80
C VAL A 23 -1.29 10.32 -2.74
N LEU A 24 -0.29 9.99 -3.55
CA LEU A 24 0.82 10.87 -3.80
C LEU A 24 1.09 10.98 -5.29
N ASP A 25 0.97 12.21 -5.76
CA ASP A 25 1.29 12.67 -7.10
C ASP A 25 2.78 13.04 -7.15
N PHE A 26 3.50 12.49 -8.12
CA PHE A 26 4.93 12.78 -8.31
C PHE A 26 5.16 14.12 -9.03
N GLY A 27 4.10 14.77 -9.53
CA GLY A 27 4.12 16.11 -10.12
C GLY A 27 4.78 16.14 -11.49
N GLY A 28 4.55 15.11 -12.32
CA GLY A 28 5.18 14.95 -13.63
C GLY A 28 6.68 14.59 -13.58
N ILE A 29 7.17 14.19 -12.41
CA ILE A 29 8.52 13.64 -12.23
C ILE A 29 8.43 12.13 -12.31
N THR A 30 9.22 11.49 -13.17
CA THR A 30 9.31 10.03 -13.20
C THR A 30 10.27 9.53 -12.11
N PRO A 31 9.78 8.86 -11.05
CA PRO A 31 10.65 8.29 -10.05
C PRO A 31 11.50 7.16 -10.65
N THR A 32 12.77 7.12 -10.29
CA THR A 32 13.67 5.99 -10.62
C THR A 32 13.55 4.83 -9.63
N ARG A 33 12.99 5.10 -8.45
CA ARG A 33 12.71 4.10 -7.41
C ARG A 33 11.55 4.58 -6.56
N VAL A 34 10.63 3.65 -6.25
CA VAL A 34 9.56 3.83 -5.28
C VAL A 34 9.58 2.66 -4.30
N THR A 35 9.39 2.93 -3.01
CA THR A 35 9.32 1.91 -1.96
C THR A 35 8.26 2.32 -0.95
N LEU A 36 7.32 1.43 -0.65
CA LEU A 36 6.40 1.59 0.48
C LEU A 36 6.98 0.92 1.71
N TYR A 37 6.85 1.59 2.84
CA TYR A 37 7.02 1.03 4.17
C TYR A 37 5.64 0.96 4.80
N VAL A 38 5.26 -0.25 5.21
CA VAL A 38 3.94 -0.55 5.76
C VAL A 38 4.15 -1.06 7.18
N GLN A 39 3.45 -0.45 8.13
CA GLN A 39 3.40 -0.91 9.51
C GLN A 39 1.95 -1.14 9.89
N ILE A 40 1.66 -2.33 10.39
CA ILE A 40 0.35 -2.71 10.88
C ILE A 40 0.54 -3.24 12.29
N VAL A 41 -0.21 -2.69 13.23
CA VAL A 41 -0.22 -3.11 14.62
C VAL A 41 -1.63 -3.56 14.97
N GLU A 42 -1.75 -4.83 15.35
CA GLU A 42 -2.96 -5.41 15.89
C GLU A 42 -2.98 -5.25 17.41
N THR A 43 -4.13 -4.82 17.95
CA THR A 43 -4.23 -4.54 19.38
C THR A 43 -4.52 -5.75 20.22
N GLN A 44 -5.09 -6.82 19.65
CA GLN A 44 -5.37 -8.05 20.36
C GLN A 44 -5.40 -9.28 19.42
N ASP A 45 -4.61 -10.30 19.69
CA ASP A 45 -4.52 -11.52 18.84
C ASP A 45 -5.71 -12.50 19.06
N ASN A 46 -6.97 -12.04 19.08
CA ASN A 46 -8.11 -12.86 19.52
C ASN A 46 -9.33 -12.86 18.59
N GLY A 47 -9.45 -11.93 17.64
CA GLY A 47 -10.58 -11.81 16.72
C GLY A 47 -10.27 -12.20 15.27
N SER A 48 -9.00 -12.42 14.91
CA SER A 48 -8.56 -12.58 13.51
C SER A 48 -8.95 -11.41 12.57
N PRO A 49 -8.87 -10.13 13.01
CA PRO A 49 -9.07 -9.00 12.11
C PRO A 49 -8.07 -9.07 10.95
N THR A 50 -8.49 -8.62 9.77
CA THR A 50 -7.64 -8.61 8.58
C THR A 50 -7.63 -7.22 7.98
N THR A 51 -6.44 -6.66 7.75
CA THR A 51 -6.28 -5.45 6.92
C THR A 51 -5.89 -5.86 5.52
N THR A 52 -6.66 -5.44 4.53
CA THR A 52 -6.27 -5.57 3.12
C THR A 52 -5.65 -4.26 2.64
N LEU A 53 -4.35 -4.31 2.30
CA LEU A 53 -3.65 -3.26 1.58
C LEU A 53 -3.88 -3.46 0.09
N THR A 54 -4.24 -2.39 -0.61
CA THR A 54 -4.40 -2.34 -2.06
C THR A 54 -3.56 -1.20 -2.60
N VAL A 55 -2.72 -1.49 -3.59
CA VAL A 55 -1.86 -0.47 -4.24
C VAL A 55 -2.24 -0.34 -5.71
N GLU A 56 -2.44 0.91 -6.11
CA GLU A 56 -2.67 1.34 -7.47
C GLU A 56 -1.52 2.28 -7.87
N LEU A 57 -0.87 2.02 -9.01
CA LEU A 57 0.07 2.96 -9.61
C LEU A 57 -0.56 3.46 -10.91
N SER A 58 -0.39 4.74 -11.21
CA SER A 58 -0.81 5.29 -12.50
C SER A 58 -0.19 4.50 -13.65
N PRO A 59 -0.95 4.13 -14.70
CA PRO A 59 -0.34 3.87 -15.99
C PRO A 59 0.28 5.19 -16.50
N ASP A 60 1.40 5.10 -17.21
CA ASP A 60 2.01 6.23 -17.91
C ASP A 60 0.97 6.92 -18.81
N ASP A 61 1.01 8.25 -18.88
CA ASP A 61 0.14 9.10 -19.70
C ASP A 61 0.30 8.82 -21.21
N ALA A 62 1.29 7.98 -21.58
CA ALA A 62 1.55 7.51 -22.93
C ALA A 62 1.71 5.97 -23.03
N GLN A 63 0.59 5.26 -23.10
CA GLN A 63 0.42 3.89 -23.63
C GLN A 63 1.66 2.95 -23.62
N THR A 64 1.68 1.98 -22.72
CA THR A 64 1.76 0.53 -22.97
C THR A 64 1.63 -0.11 -21.60
N TYR A 65 0.65 -1.00 -21.40
CA TYR A 65 0.62 -1.85 -20.21
C TYR A 65 1.88 -2.72 -20.26
N ILE A 66 2.96 -2.25 -19.66
CA ILE A 66 4.08 -3.11 -19.31
C ILE A 66 3.45 -4.20 -18.43
N THR A 67 3.60 -5.46 -18.81
CA THR A 67 3.18 -6.61 -18.00
C THR A 67 3.88 -6.49 -16.66
N TYR A 68 3.16 -5.91 -15.69
CA TYR A 68 3.71 -5.44 -14.43
C TYR A 68 3.94 -6.62 -13.49
N ASP A 69 5.20 -6.81 -13.08
CA ASP A 69 5.51 -7.65 -11.94
C ASP A 69 5.34 -6.81 -10.66
N LYS A 70 4.14 -6.83 -10.09
CA LYS A 70 3.87 -6.29 -8.74
C LYS A 70 3.57 -7.45 -7.81
N LEU A 71 4.62 -8.13 -7.36
CA LEU A 71 4.51 -9.11 -6.27
C LEU A 71 4.26 -8.35 -4.96
N LEU A 72 3.00 -7.97 -4.72
CA LEU A 72 2.52 -7.68 -3.36
C LEU A 72 2.35 -8.98 -2.54
N THR A 73 2.31 -10.13 -3.22
CA THR A 73 2.21 -11.45 -2.59
C THR A 73 3.08 -12.46 -3.34
N ASP A 74 3.50 -13.51 -2.66
CA ASP A 74 4.23 -14.66 -3.24
C ASP A 74 3.39 -15.46 -4.27
N ALA A 75 2.12 -15.11 -4.48
CA ALA A 75 1.17 -15.82 -5.33
C ALA A 75 1.35 -15.56 -6.84
N GLY A 76 2.21 -14.62 -7.24
CA GLY A 76 2.65 -14.48 -8.63
C GLY A 76 1.55 -14.16 -9.65
N THR A 77 0.49 -13.44 -9.27
CA THR A 77 -0.64 -13.15 -10.16
C THR A 77 -0.72 -11.65 -10.48
N ASP A 78 -0.58 -11.31 -11.77
CA ASP A 78 -0.54 -9.94 -12.31
C ASP A 78 -1.90 -9.22 -12.26
N GLY A 79 -1.89 -7.91 -11.98
CA GLY A 79 -3.07 -7.04 -12.09
C GLY A 79 -2.76 -5.53 -11.99
N PRO A 80 -3.58 -4.65 -12.60
CA PRO A 80 -3.43 -3.18 -12.47
C PRO A 80 -3.63 -2.68 -11.04
N VAL A 81 -4.29 -3.50 -10.23
CA VAL A 81 -4.49 -3.35 -8.80
C VAL A 81 -4.03 -4.65 -8.18
N ALA A 82 -3.17 -4.56 -7.18
CA ALA A 82 -2.72 -5.72 -6.42
C ALA A 82 -2.99 -5.46 -4.93
N SER A 83 -3.27 -6.54 -4.20
CA SER A 83 -3.67 -6.49 -2.80
C SER A 83 -2.98 -7.56 -1.97
N VAL A 84 -2.69 -7.24 -0.72
CA VAL A 84 -2.16 -8.15 0.29
C VAL A 84 -2.99 -8.03 1.56
N ALA A 85 -3.27 -9.16 2.19
CA ALA A 85 -4.01 -9.23 3.44
C ALA A 85 -3.03 -9.50 4.59
N TYR A 86 -3.15 -8.70 5.64
CA TYR A 86 -2.39 -8.82 6.87
C TYR A 86 -3.33 -9.19 8.01
N THR A 87 -3.02 -10.28 8.70
CA THR A 87 -3.86 -10.87 9.75
C THR A 87 -3.20 -10.78 11.14
N ALA A 88 -2.11 -10.02 11.25
CA ALA A 88 -1.32 -9.89 12.46
C ALA A 88 -0.47 -8.61 12.41
N THR A 89 0.12 -8.25 13.55
CA THR A 89 1.15 -7.20 13.63
C THR A 89 2.34 -7.51 12.72
N VAL A 90 2.69 -6.58 11.84
CA VAL A 90 3.74 -6.76 10.84
C VAL A 90 4.33 -5.43 10.36
N ASP A 91 5.63 -5.44 10.10
CA ASP A 91 6.31 -4.43 9.30
C ASP A 91 6.66 -5.04 7.94
N ASP A 92 6.32 -4.36 6.85
CA ASP A 92 6.51 -4.83 5.48
C ASP A 92 7.11 -3.73 4.59
N VAL A 93 7.82 -4.16 3.53
CA VAL A 93 8.49 -3.28 2.58
C VAL A 93 8.18 -3.72 1.16
N VAL A 94 7.43 -2.89 0.44
CA VAL A 94 7.05 -3.15 -0.94
C VAL A 94 7.89 -2.27 -1.86
N SER A 95 8.76 -2.87 -2.66
CA SER A 95 9.59 -2.15 -3.63
C SER A 95 8.99 -2.26 -5.03
N PHE A 96 9.00 -1.16 -5.77
CA PHE A 96 8.53 -1.10 -7.15
C PHE A 96 9.72 -0.98 -8.11
N SER A 97 9.56 -1.53 -9.31
CA SER A 97 10.59 -1.52 -10.33
C SER A 97 10.70 -0.14 -10.98
N PRO A 98 11.89 0.29 -11.42
CA PRO A 98 12.08 1.59 -12.09
C PRO A 98 11.29 1.77 -13.39
N GLU A 99 10.88 0.65 -14.00
CA GLU A 99 10.04 0.60 -15.19
C GLU A 99 8.55 0.80 -14.88
N ASP A 100 8.17 0.84 -13.60
CA ASP A 100 6.87 1.28 -13.14
C ASP A 100 6.81 2.81 -13.25
N VAL A 101 6.67 3.32 -14.49
CA VAL A 101 6.48 4.75 -14.76
C VAL A 101 5.17 5.19 -14.10
N ALA A 102 5.29 5.85 -12.94
CA ALA A 102 4.16 6.27 -12.11
C ALA A 102 4.05 7.79 -12.07
N ASP A 103 2.92 8.33 -12.53
CA ASP A 103 2.54 9.73 -12.29
C ASP A 103 1.96 9.92 -10.87
N TYR A 104 1.29 8.89 -10.35
CA TYR A 104 0.89 8.82 -8.94
C TYR A 104 0.97 7.40 -8.38
N ILE A 105 1.03 7.32 -7.06
CA ILE A 105 0.76 6.13 -6.27
C ILE A 105 -0.47 6.37 -5.40
N ARG A 106 -1.43 5.45 -5.44
CA ARG A 106 -2.56 5.40 -4.52
C ARG A 106 -2.46 4.13 -3.70
N VAL A 107 -2.60 4.29 -2.40
CA VAL A 107 -2.68 3.21 -1.44
C VAL A 107 -4.05 3.26 -0.79
N THR A 108 -4.69 2.10 -0.64
CA THR A 108 -5.94 1.94 0.08
C THR A 108 -5.79 0.82 1.09
N VAL A 109 -6.22 1.05 2.32
CA VAL A 109 -6.29 0.03 3.36
C VAL A 109 -7.75 -0.17 3.73
N THR A 110 -8.15 -1.42 3.88
CA THR A 110 -9.53 -1.77 4.24
C THR A 110 -9.53 -2.80 5.34
N GLY A 111 -10.25 -2.53 6.42
CA GLY A 111 -10.46 -3.45 7.53
C GLY A 111 -11.47 -4.55 7.18
N SER A 112 -11.34 -5.71 7.81
CA SER A 112 -12.32 -6.79 7.69
C SER A 112 -13.60 -6.48 8.46
N ALA A 113 -14.63 -7.32 8.30
CA ALA A 113 -15.87 -7.17 9.04
C ALA A 113 -15.75 -7.55 10.53
N ASP A 114 -14.66 -8.23 10.90
CA ASP A 114 -14.41 -8.75 12.25
C ASP A 114 -13.65 -7.74 13.14
N MET A 115 -13.28 -6.57 12.61
CA MET A 115 -12.69 -5.48 13.41
C MET A 115 -13.73 -4.82 14.32
N ASP A 116 -13.33 -4.57 15.55
CA ASP A 116 -14.12 -3.84 16.53
C ASP A 116 -13.25 -3.00 17.49
N ALA A 117 -13.89 -2.25 18.39
CA ALA A 117 -13.19 -1.37 19.32
C ALA A 117 -12.29 -2.11 20.34
N GLY A 118 -12.43 -3.43 20.48
CA GLY A 118 -11.58 -4.28 21.32
C GLY A 118 -10.45 -4.95 20.53
N ASP A 119 -10.64 -5.17 19.23
CA ASP A 119 -9.67 -5.78 18.34
C ASP A 119 -9.61 -5.07 16.98
N TYR A 120 -8.58 -4.23 16.80
CA TYR A 120 -8.43 -3.32 15.67
C TYR A 120 -6.99 -3.25 15.17
N HIS A 121 -6.83 -2.71 13.98
CA HIS A 121 -5.52 -2.46 13.38
C HIS A 121 -5.21 -0.96 13.33
N VAL A 122 -4.03 -0.60 13.81
CA VAL A 122 -3.41 0.70 13.53
C VAL A 122 -2.49 0.53 12.33
N VAL A 123 -2.66 1.36 11.32
CA VAL A 123 -1.94 1.25 10.04
C VAL A 123 -1.22 2.56 9.75
N ASP A 124 0.08 2.45 9.50
CA ASP A 124 0.96 3.54 9.08
C ASP A 124 1.65 3.16 7.77
N ILE A 125 1.58 4.04 6.76
CA ILE A 125 2.19 3.82 5.44
C ILE A 125 2.97 5.05 4.99
N TRP A 126 4.24 4.82 4.69
CA TRP A 126 5.16 5.79 4.13
C TRP A 126 5.59 5.37 2.74
N VAL A 127 5.83 6.36 1.87
CA VAL A 127 6.47 6.15 0.59
C VAL A 127 7.81 6.87 0.56
N ALA A 128 8.84 6.15 0.13
CA ALA A 128 10.14 6.68 -0.19
C ALA A 128 10.35 6.63 -1.70
N TRP A 129 10.89 7.71 -2.27
CA TRP A 129 11.18 7.76 -3.69
C TRP A 129 12.47 8.52 -4.01
N ALA A 130 13.01 8.27 -5.20
CA ALA A 130 14.11 9.04 -5.78
C ALA A 130 13.84 9.28 -7.27
N TYR A 131 14.36 10.38 -7.81
CA TYR A 131 14.30 10.77 -9.22
C TYR A 131 15.58 11.49 -9.64
#